data_AF-A0A8J8PC52-F1
#
_entry.id   AF-A0A8J8PC52-F1
#
_cell.length_a   1.000
_cell.length_b   1.000
_cell.length_c   1.000
_cell.angle_alpha   90.00
_cell.angle_beta   90.00
_cell.angle_gamma   90.00
#
_symmetry.space_group_name_H-M   'P 1'
#
loop_
_entity.id
_entity.type
_entity.pdbx_description
1 polymer ?
#
loop_
_entity_poly.entity_id
_entity_poly.type
_entity_poly.pdbx_seq_one_letter_code
_entity_poly.pdbx_strand_id
1 'polypeptide(L)'
;MSLTLDTARVAAGLNVLLLLVLVSVWARTLREIRTKQTLGSLLFALFLLGENLLAFYYYNFSTIPLSAPAVRAMMYLQILETAGIAVLVYVTWE
;
A
#
# COMPACT_ATOMS: atom_id res chain seq x y z
N MET A 1 -4.96 20.71 9.01
CA MET A 1 -5.40 19.35 9.37
C MET A 1 -6.05 18.65 8.18
N SER A 2 -6.89 19.32 7.37
CA SER A 2 -7.47 18.75 6.15
C SER A 2 -6.41 18.32 5.13
N LEU A 3 -5.52 19.22 4.71
CA LEU A 3 -4.55 18.93 3.65
C LEU A 3 -3.66 17.71 3.94
N THR A 4 -3.18 17.57 5.19
CA THR A 4 -2.38 16.42 5.63
C THR A 4 -3.17 15.11 5.60
N LEU A 5 -4.44 15.16 6.03
CA LEU A 5 -5.32 13.99 6.02
C LEU A 5 -5.73 13.61 4.60
N ASP A 6 -6.05 14.60 3.76
CA ASP A 6 -6.42 14.41 2.36
C ASP A 6 -5.25 13.80 1.57
N THR A 7 -4.04 14.30 1.79
CA THR A 7 -2.83 13.76 1.16
C THR A 7 -2.58 12.31 1.60
N ALA A 8 -2.66 12.03 2.91
CA ALA A 8 -2.51 10.68 3.44
C ALA A 8 -3.56 9.71 2.87
N ARG A 9 -4.82 10.16 2.77
CA ARG A 9 -5.93 9.39 2.20
C ARG A 9 -5.73 9.07 0.73
N VAL A 10 -5.29 10.04 -0.07
CA VAL A 10 -4.98 9.83 -1.49
C VAL A 10 -3.81 8.86 -1.65
N ALA A 11 -2.71 9.05 -0.90
CA ALA A 11 -1.55 8.18 -0.96
C ALA A 11 -1.90 6.73 -0.56
N ALA A 12 -2.60 6.53 0.56
CA ALA A 12 -3.07 5.20 0.96
C ALA A 12 -3.99 4.56 -0.09
N GLY A 13 -4.90 5.35 -0.70
CA GLY A 13 -5.75 4.88 -1.79
C GLY A 13 -4.96 4.44 -3.03
N LEU A 14 -3.95 5.20 -3.45
CA LEU A 14 -3.05 4.82 -4.54
C LEU A 14 -2.28 3.54 -4.21
N ASN A 15 -1.73 3.44 -3.00
CA ASN A 15 -1.00 2.25 -2.56
C ASN A 15 -1.87 1.00 -2.64
N VAL A 16 -3.12 1.07 -2.16
CA VAL A 16 -4.08 -0.03 -2.28
C VAL A 16 -4.25 -0.46 -3.74
N LEU A 17 -4.47 0.48 -4.66
CA LEU A 17 -4.67 0.16 -6.08
C LEU A 17 -3.43 -0.50 -6.70
N LEU A 18 -2.24 0.07 -6.48
CA LEU A 18 -0.99 -0.47 -7.01
C LEU A 18 -0.66 -1.84 -6.42
N LEU A 19 -0.91 -2.06 -5.13
CA LEU A 19 -0.71 -3.34 -4.47
C LEU A 19 -1.67 -4.41 -4.97
N LEU A 20 -2.94 -4.06 -5.26
CA LEU A 20 -3.87 -5.00 -5.88
C LEU A 20 -3.36 -5.48 -7.25
N VAL A 21 -2.76 -4.58 -8.04
CA VAL A 21 -2.10 -4.94 -9.31
C VAL A 21 -0.94 -5.91 -9.04
N LEU A 22 0.01 -5.58 -8.16
CA LEU A 22 1.15 -6.45 -7.86
C LEU A 22 0.74 -7.81 -7.32
N VAL A 23 -0.20 -7.85 -6.37
CA VAL A 23 -0.73 -9.10 -5.81
C VAL A 23 -1.34 -9.95 -6.91
N SER A 24 -2.09 -9.36 -7.84
CA SER A 24 -2.69 -10.11 -8.96
C SER A 24 -1.63 -10.71 -9.89
N VAL A 25 -0.58 -9.95 -10.22
CA VAL A 25 0.50 -10.40 -11.10
C VAL A 25 1.32 -11.48 -10.41
N TRP A 26 1.79 -11.25 -9.19
CA TRP A 26 2.60 -12.23 -8.47
C TRP A 26 1.81 -13.47 -8.07
N ALA A 27 0.52 -13.38 -7.78
CA ALA A 27 -0.31 -14.56 -7.55
C ALA A 27 -0.39 -15.44 -8.81
N ARG A 28 -0.48 -14.83 -10.01
CA ARG A 28 -0.42 -15.55 -11.28
C ARG A 28 0.96 -16.18 -11.48
N THR A 29 2.04 -15.40 -11.35
CA THR A 29 3.42 -15.89 -11.49
C THR A 29 3.74 -17.01 -10.51
N LEU A 30 3.23 -16.92 -9.28
CA LEU A 30 3.43 -17.96 -8.26
C LEU A 30 2.75 -19.28 -8.66
N ARG A 31 1.59 -19.22 -9.33
CA ARG A 31 0.91 -20.42 -9.84
C ARG A 31 1.68 -21.07 -10.99
N GLU A 32 2.35 -20.27 -11.81
CA GLU A 32 3.09 -20.71 -13.01
C GLU A 32 4.50 -21.22 -12.67
N ILE A 33 5.32 -20.42 -11.98
CA ILE A 33 6.77 -20.67 -11.79
C ILE A 33 7.09 -21.23 -10.39
N ARG A 34 6.22 -20.98 -9.39
CA ARG A 34 6.33 -21.48 -8.00
C ARG A 34 7.68 -21.22 -7.31
N THR A 35 8.24 -20.02 -7.47
CA THR A 35 9.49 -19.65 -6.79
C THR A 35 9.25 -19.18 -5.35
N LYS A 36 10.22 -19.45 -4.46
CA LYS A 36 10.19 -18.96 -3.07
C LYS A 36 10.25 -17.43 -3.00
N GLN A 37 10.96 -16.80 -3.94
CA GLN A 37 11.06 -15.34 -4.01
C GLN A 37 9.70 -14.70 -4.31
N THR A 38 8.96 -15.21 -5.29
CA THR A 38 7.61 -14.70 -5.62
C THR A 38 6.64 -14.89 -4.46
N LEU A 39 6.73 -16.00 -3.71
CA LEU A 39 5.92 -16.19 -2.51
C LEU A 39 6.23 -15.14 -1.44
N GLY A 40 7.52 -14.87 -1.20
CA GLY A 40 7.96 -13.83 -0.27
C GLY A 40 7.46 -12.43 -0.67
N SER A 41 7.63 -12.06 -1.95
CA SER A 41 7.11 -10.80 -2.49
C SER A 41 5.59 -10.70 -2.37
N LEU A 42 4.86 -11.78 -2.66
CA LEU A 42 3.40 -11.82 -2.55
C LEU A 42 2.93 -11.62 -1.10
N LEU A 43 3.53 -12.34 -0.15
CA LEU A 43 3.20 -12.17 1.27
C LEU A 43 3.52 -10.75 1.76
N PHE A 44 4.66 -10.20 1.35
CA PHE A 44 5.03 -8.83 1.67
C PHE A 44 4.00 -7.82 1.13
N ALA A 45 3.60 -7.93 -0.14
CA ALA A 45 2.58 -7.05 -0.72
C ALA A 45 1.21 -7.22 -0.04
N LEU A 46 0.83 -8.43 0.37
CA LEU A 46 -0.42 -8.65 1.11
C LEU A 46 -0.41 -7.96 2.48
N PHE A 47 0.70 -8.02 3.22
CA PHE A 47 0.81 -7.30 4.49
C PHE A 47 0.78 -5.78 4.30
N LEU A 48 1.52 -5.26 3.31
CA LEU A 48 1.53 -3.84 2.98
C LEU A 48 0.15 -3.36 2.50
N LEU A 49 -0.60 -4.21 1.79
CA LEU A 49 -1.98 -3.96 1.38
C LEU A 49 -2.90 -3.88 2.60
N GLY A 50 -2.75 -4.81 3.55
CA GLY A 50 -3.49 -4.79 4.81
C GLY A 50 -3.24 -3.51 5.61
N GLU A 51 -1.99 -3.08 5.71
CA GLU A 51 -1.62 -1.81 6.36
C GLU A 51 -2.30 -0.60 5.68
N ASN A 52 -2.19 -0.49 4.36
CA ASN A 52 -2.77 0.63 3.62
C ASN A 52 -4.30 0.62 3.64
N LEU A 53 -4.94 -0.56 3.60
CA LEU A 53 -6.39 -0.69 3.79
C LEU A 53 -6.82 -0.25 5.19
N LEU A 54 -6.06 -0.62 6.22
CA LEU A 54 -6.33 -0.18 7.59
C LEU A 54 -6.19 1.33 7.71
N ALA A 55 -5.10 1.91 7.19
CA ALA A 55 -4.90 3.36 7.17
C ALA A 55 -6.04 4.08 6.44
N PHE A 56 -6.42 3.59 5.25
CA PHE A 56 -7.53 4.11 4.49
C PHE A 56 -8.84 4.04 5.29
N TYR A 57 -9.13 2.91 5.94
CA TYR A 57 -10.30 2.78 6.81
C TYR A 57 -10.31 3.83 7.93
N TYR A 58 -9.18 4.02 8.63
CA TYR A 58 -9.09 5.01 9.69
C TYR A 58 -9.28 6.45 9.21
N TYR A 59 -8.82 6.80 8.01
CA TYR A 59 -8.99 8.15 7.47
C TYR A 59 -10.42 8.44 6.99
N ASN A 60 -11.18 7.41 6.64
CA ASN A 60 -12.50 7.56 6.00
C ASN A 60 -13.67 7.30 6.96
N PHE A 61 -13.55 6.28 7.83
CA PHE A 61 -14.68 5.68 8.53
C PHE A 61 -14.51 5.58 10.04
N SER A 62 -13.27 5.64 10.55
CA SER A 62 -13.04 5.54 11.99
C SER A 62 -13.59 6.74 12.74
N THR A 63 -14.33 6.46 13.82
CA THR A 63 -14.78 7.46 14.80
C THR A 63 -13.71 7.76 15.85
N ILE A 64 -12.65 6.93 15.92
CA ILE A 64 -11.50 7.12 16.81
C ILE A 64 -10.59 8.20 16.20
N PRO A 65 -10.40 9.35 16.88
CA PRO A 65 -9.58 10.42 16.36
C PRO A 65 -8.09 10.06 16.43
N LEU A 66 -7.42 10.09 15.28
CA LEU A 66 -5.97 10.01 15.21
C LEU A 66 -5.34 11.35 15.60
N SER A 67 -4.24 11.29 16.35
CA SER A 67 -3.50 12.51 16.69
C SER A 67 -2.88 13.13 15.44
N ALA A 68 -2.89 14.47 15.36
CA ALA A 68 -2.27 15.23 14.27
C ALA A 68 -0.83 14.79 13.92
N PRO A 69 0.09 14.59 14.90
CA PRO A 69 1.44 14.11 14.59
C PRO A 69 1.46 12.68 14.03
N ALA A 70 0.57 11.79 14.49
CA ALA A 70 0.48 10.42 13.97
C ALA A 70 0.03 10.42 12.50
N VAL A 71 -0.99 11.20 12.15
CA VAL A 71 -1.45 11.35 10.75
C VAL A 71 -0.31 11.87 9.87
N ARG A 72 0.46 12.84 10.36
CA ARG A 72 1.58 13.41 9.60
C ARG A 72 2.70 12.41 9.37
N ALA A 73 3.06 11.60 10.36
CA ALA A 73 4.05 10.56 10.22
C ALA A 73 3.61 9.49 9.20
N MET A 74 2.37 9.00 9.34
CA MET A 74 1.79 8.02 8.43
C MET A 74 1.70 8.55 6.99
N MET A 75 1.36 9.82 6.80
CA MET A 75 1.33 10.46 5.47
C MET A 75 2.68 10.34 4.76
N TYR A 76 3.80 10.61 5.46
CA TYR A 76 5.13 10.49 4.86
C TYR A 76 5.46 9.04 4.51
N LEU A 77 5.12 8.08 5.37
CA LEU A 77 5.30 6.66 5.08
C LEU A 77 4.51 6.25 3.83
N GLN A 78 3.24 6.63 3.75
CA GLN A 78 2.39 6.30 2.60
C GLN A 78 2.92 6.91 1.29
N ILE A 79 3.43 8.14 1.31
CA ILE A 79 4.05 8.77 0.14
C ILE A 79 5.30 7.98 -0.31
N LEU A 80 6.17 7.61 0.64
CA LEU A 80 7.36 6.81 0.36
C LEU A 80 7.00 5.43 -0.16
N GLU A 81 5.99 4.79 0.42
CA GLU A 81 5.42 3.54 -0.07
C GLU A 81 4.88 3.69 -1.48
N THR A 82 4.14 4.77 -1.80
CA THR A 82 3.64 4.99 -3.17
C THR A 82 4.79 5.00 -4.17
N ALA A 83 5.87 5.71 -3.87
CA ALA A 83 7.05 5.72 -4.72
C ALA A 83 7.68 4.32 -4.85
N GLY A 84 7.85 3.61 -3.73
CA GLY A 84 8.42 2.25 -3.73
C GLY A 84 7.57 1.24 -4.50
N ILE A 85 6.25 1.25 -4.29
CA ILE A 85 5.30 0.35 -4.95
C ILE A 85 5.21 0.69 -6.44
N ALA A 86 5.20 1.97 -6.81
CA ALA A 86 5.21 2.38 -8.22
C ALA A 86 6.45 1.85 -8.96
N VAL A 87 7.63 1.91 -8.31
CA VAL A 87 8.86 1.29 -8.85
C VAL A 87 8.72 -0.22 -8.96
N LEU A 88 8.16 -0.90 -7.95
CA LEU A 88 7.93 -2.35 -8.02
C LEU A 88 6.97 -2.72 -9.15
N VAL A 89 5.90 -1.96 -9.36
CA VAL A 89 4.96 -2.15 -10.48
C VAL A 89 5.68 -1.99 -11.80
N TYR A 90 6.47 -0.92 -11.96
CA TYR A 90 7.26 -0.66 -13.16
C TYR A 90 8.21 -1.81 -13.49
N VAL A 91 9.03 -2.24 -12.51
CA VAL A 91 10.00 -3.34 -12.70
C VAL A 91 9.32 -4.69 -12.92
N THR A 92 8.11 -4.90 -12.41
CA THR A 92 7.36 -6.14 -12.66
C THR A 92 6.77 -6.19 -14.07
N TRP A 93 6.59 -5.03 -14.72
CA TRP A 93 6.02 -4.94 -16.06
C TRP A 93 7.06 -5.07 -17.18
N GLU A 94 8.33 -4.76 -16.89
CA GLU A 94 9.46 -5.01 -17.79
C GLU A 94 9.86 -6.48 -17.83
#